data_AF-A0A3B8N752-F1
#
_entry.id   AF-A0A3B8N752-F1
#
_cell.length_a   1.000
_cell.length_b   1.000
_cell.length_c   1.000
_cell.angle_alpha   90.00
_cell.angle_beta   90.00
_cell.angle_gamma   90.00
#
_symmetry.space_group_name_H-M   'P 1'
#
loop_
_entity.id
_entity.type
_entity.pdbx_description
1 polymer ?
#
loop_
_entity_poly.entity_id
_entity_poly.type
_entity_poly.pdbx_seq_one_letter_code
_entity_poly.pdbx_strand_id
1 'polypeptide(L)'
;PWEYIEPPGLVPSIEGTAISISLMSRKSILLNQEFIQWVLQKHFYPLLDKEFMRRILKYVYKDGLLFFVNGQKVLAPSTLENRQRSQFVVSLGRKAKPVGIGFLEKSRTDLSEDDRGLAVSTYGKVIKRGWEWTGISPRNPMRLTGVVEVPKLSEILTTSKADFLRDVNSLQKYYRYRKAIQEAVEPILEEFGEVSTAREKVDKDFRPLEREIERVLERMLNDFPELNPLFRRKHKTEKAMGIVPDPDAQEIGSFAEGDDMVSGPFNPTGLGEGMDTVDGDSTEEFIDPNLEKVEPGRQQEGKRRRPGLMIGFEEDEKRMELGWLSENTVWINKGHPAFKRCMNTDAEGYHIALSVAWVLTAFLEEGKSPLEFISRFLSGWGERT
;
A
#
# COMPACT_ATOMS: atom_id res chain seq x y z
N PRO A 1 -35.87 -32.57 -9.49
CA PRO A 1 -35.01 -33.72 -9.12
C PRO A 1 -33.65 -33.59 -9.81
N TRP A 2 -32.56 -33.67 -9.05
CA TRP A 2 -31.21 -33.73 -9.62
C TRP A 2 -30.91 -35.20 -9.96
N GLU A 3 -30.52 -35.46 -11.19
CA GLU A 3 -30.12 -36.80 -11.65
C GLU A 3 -28.61 -36.96 -11.43
N TYR A 4 -28.23 -38.02 -10.73
CA TYR A 4 -26.82 -38.33 -10.51
C TYR A 4 -26.26 -38.99 -11.77
N ILE A 5 -25.25 -38.36 -12.37
CA ILE A 5 -24.55 -38.87 -13.56
C ILE A 5 -23.22 -39.45 -13.10
N GLU A 6 -22.93 -40.69 -13.48
CA GLU A 6 -21.63 -41.31 -13.16
C GLU A 6 -20.47 -40.50 -13.76
N PRO A 7 -19.45 -40.15 -12.97
CA PRO A 7 -18.32 -39.37 -13.45
C PRO A 7 -17.47 -40.22 -14.42
N PRO A 8 -16.91 -39.62 -15.49
CA PRO A 8 -16.23 -40.31 -16.58
C PRO A 8 -14.85 -40.93 -16.22
N GLY A 9 -14.55 -41.14 -14.94
CA GLY A 9 -13.29 -41.77 -14.49
C GLY A 9 -12.02 -40.94 -14.76
N LEU A 10 -12.15 -39.62 -14.93
CA LEU A 10 -11.01 -38.73 -15.23
C LEU A 10 -10.13 -38.40 -14.02
N VAL A 11 -10.60 -38.70 -12.81
CA VAL A 11 -9.83 -38.55 -11.57
C VAL A 11 -9.47 -39.96 -11.07
N PRO A 12 -8.17 -40.28 -10.92
CA PRO A 12 -7.74 -41.61 -10.49
C PRO A 12 -7.95 -41.85 -8.98
N SER A 13 -8.13 -40.79 -8.19
CA SER A 13 -8.39 -40.86 -6.74
C SER A 13 -9.88 -40.88 -6.41
N ILE A 14 -10.19 -41.38 -5.21
CA ILE A 14 -11.55 -41.40 -4.62
C ILE A 14 -12.08 -39.97 -4.43
N GLU A 15 -11.19 -39.00 -4.24
CA GLU A 15 -11.51 -37.58 -4.06
C GLU A 15 -10.89 -36.74 -5.18
N GLY A 16 -11.67 -35.81 -5.74
CA GLY A 16 -11.19 -34.82 -6.69
C GLY A 16 -12.28 -34.29 -7.61
N THR A 17 -11.87 -33.41 -8.52
CA THR A 17 -12.79 -32.81 -9.50
C THR A 17 -12.09 -32.74 -10.85
N ALA A 18 -12.70 -33.36 -11.87
CA ALA A 18 -12.30 -33.18 -13.26
C ALA A 18 -13.29 -32.25 -13.95
N ILE A 19 -12.76 -31.29 -14.70
CA ILE A 19 -13.54 -30.34 -15.49
C ILE A 19 -13.04 -30.41 -16.92
N SER A 20 -13.94 -30.71 -17.86
CA SER A 20 -13.66 -30.70 -19.29
C SER A 20 -14.31 -29.46 -19.91
N ILE A 21 -13.49 -28.61 -20.54
CA ILE A 21 -13.95 -27.40 -21.23
C ILE A 21 -13.86 -27.64 -22.74
N SER A 22 -15.00 -27.70 -23.41
CA SER A 22 -15.08 -27.85 -24.86
C SER A 22 -15.02 -26.48 -25.54
N LEU A 23 -13.96 -26.23 -26.31
CA LEU A 23 -13.77 -24.98 -27.03
C LEU A 23 -14.44 -25.05 -28.41
N MET A 24 -14.99 -23.91 -28.87
CA MET A 24 -15.62 -23.81 -30.19
C MET A 24 -14.63 -24.00 -31.34
N SER A 25 -13.34 -23.74 -31.11
CA SER A 25 -12.29 -23.85 -32.13
C SER A 25 -11.16 -24.76 -31.67
N ARG A 26 -10.80 -25.71 -32.54
CA ARG A 26 -9.62 -26.58 -32.37
C ARG A 26 -8.28 -25.86 -32.55
N LYS A 27 -8.30 -24.62 -33.05
CA LYS A 27 -7.10 -23.77 -33.23
C LYS A 27 -6.93 -22.77 -32.08
N SER A 28 -7.67 -22.93 -30.98
CA SER A 28 -7.59 -22.02 -29.85
C SER A 28 -6.22 -22.09 -29.18
N ILE A 29 -5.65 -20.92 -28.84
CA ILE A 29 -4.41 -20.81 -28.06
C ILE A 29 -4.55 -21.43 -26.66
N LEU A 30 -5.79 -21.58 -26.15
CA LEU A 30 -6.06 -22.23 -24.87
C LEU A 30 -5.76 -23.74 -24.87
N LEU A 31 -5.54 -24.34 -26.05
CA LEU A 31 -5.08 -25.73 -26.18
C LEU A 31 -3.56 -25.83 -26.28
N ASN A 32 -2.86 -24.71 -26.46
CA ASN A 32 -1.42 -24.68 -26.59
C ASN A 32 -0.76 -24.86 -25.21
N GLN A 33 0.17 -25.81 -25.12
CA GLN A 33 0.85 -26.16 -23.87
C GLN A 33 1.71 -25.00 -23.36
N GLU A 34 2.49 -24.37 -24.23
CA GLU A 34 3.40 -23.28 -23.88
C GLU A 34 2.62 -22.08 -23.32
N PHE A 35 1.46 -21.78 -23.89
CA PHE A 35 0.56 -20.73 -23.42
C PHE A 35 0.04 -21.03 -22.01
N ILE A 36 -0.44 -22.26 -21.75
CA ILE A 36 -0.94 -22.64 -20.41
C ILE A 36 0.18 -22.55 -19.37
N GLN A 37 1.38 -23.05 -19.72
CA GLN A 37 2.55 -22.95 -18.84
C GLN A 37 2.92 -21.50 -18.56
N TRP A 38 2.94 -20.65 -19.59
CA TRP A 38 3.18 -19.23 -19.46
C TRP A 38 2.14 -18.55 -18.56
N VAL A 39 0.84 -18.85 -18.72
CA VAL A 39 -0.23 -18.31 -17.85
C VAL A 39 0.02 -18.70 -16.40
N LEU A 40 0.36 -19.95 -16.11
CA LEU A 40 0.69 -20.41 -14.76
C LEU A 40 1.90 -19.69 -14.19
N GLN A 41 2.98 -19.60 -14.97
CA GLN A 41 4.20 -18.92 -14.55
C GLN A 41 4.01 -17.42 -14.32
N LYS A 42 3.14 -16.79 -15.11
CA LYS A 42 2.93 -15.35 -15.07
C LYS A 42 1.94 -14.92 -14.01
N HIS A 43 0.76 -15.55 -14.01
CA HIS A 43 -0.37 -15.15 -13.17
C HIS A 43 -0.44 -15.91 -11.86
N PHE A 44 0.30 -17.02 -11.73
CA PHE A 44 0.32 -17.86 -10.54
C PHE A 44 1.73 -18.13 -10.01
N TYR A 45 2.69 -17.25 -10.31
CA TYR A 45 4.09 -17.35 -9.88
C TYR A 45 4.25 -17.76 -8.41
N PRO A 46 3.56 -17.14 -7.43
CA PRO A 46 3.79 -17.47 -6.02
C PRO A 46 3.38 -18.90 -5.64
N LEU A 47 2.51 -19.56 -6.42
CA LEU A 47 2.17 -20.97 -6.21
C LEU A 47 3.29 -21.92 -6.68
N LEU A 48 4.16 -21.44 -7.58
CA LEU A 48 5.28 -22.21 -8.14
C LEU A 48 6.58 -21.99 -7.38
N ASP A 49 6.73 -20.82 -6.75
CA ASP A 49 7.93 -20.45 -5.98
C ASP A 49 7.87 -21.02 -4.56
N LYS A 50 8.91 -21.78 -4.19
CA LYS A 50 8.99 -22.49 -2.91
C LYS A 50 9.00 -21.56 -1.70
N GLU A 51 9.53 -20.35 -1.85
CA GLU A 51 9.66 -19.42 -0.74
C GLU A 51 8.31 -18.80 -0.36
N PHE A 52 7.52 -18.43 -1.37
CA PHE A 52 6.13 -18.02 -1.15
C PHE A 52 5.31 -19.13 -0.52
N MET A 53 5.44 -20.36 -1.03
CA MET A 53 4.79 -21.54 -0.45
C MET A 53 5.16 -21.74 1.02
N ARG A 54 6.45 -21.73 1.36
CA ARG A 54 6.96 -21.98 2.71
C ARG A 54 6.58 -20.90 3.72
N ARG A 55 6.60 -19.63 3.34
CA ARG A 55 6.50 -18.51 4.28
C ARG A 55 5.10 -18.00 4.50
N ILE A 56 4.26 -17.99 3.47
CA ILE A 56 2.94 -17.35 3.56
C ILE A 56 1.80 -18.21 3.06
N LEU A 57 1.99 -19.02 2.01
CA LEU A 57 0.88 -19.78 1.42
C LEU A 57 0.63 -21.14 2.09
N LYS A 58 1.58 -21.71 2.84
CA LYS A 58 1.39 -22.97 3.59
C LYS A 58 0.21 -22.96 4.56
N TYR A 59 -0.19 -21.77 5.02
CA TYR A 59 -1.34 -21.61 5.92
C TYR A 59 -2.68 -21.83 5.20
N VAL A 60 -2.67 -21.81 3.87
CA VAL A 60 -3.84 -22.04 3.00
C VAL A 60 -3.70 -23.36 2.27
N TYR A 61 -2.54 -23.61 1.65
CA TYR A 61 -2.22 -24.84 0.93
C TYR A 61 -1.29 -25.72 1.77
N LYS A 62 -1.86 -26.43 2.74
CA LYS A 62 -1.11 -27.20 3.75
C LYS A 62 -0.16 -28.23 3.13
N ASP A 63 -0.64 -28.96 2.13
CA ASP A 63 0.11 -30.03 1.45
C ASP A 63 0.95 -29.52 0.26
N GLY A 64 0.90 -28.22 0.00
CA GLY A 64 1.47 -27.62 -1.20
C GLY A 64 0.63 -27.84 -2.46
N LEU A 65 1.12 -27.33 -3.59
CA LEU A 65 0.47 -27.47 -4.89
C LEU A 65 1.49 -27.87 -5.95
N LEU A 66 1.08 -28.75 -6.85
CA LEU A 66 1.86 -29.18 -8.00
C LEU A 66 1.00 -29.03 -9.25
N PHE A 67 1.53 -28.35 -10.26
CA PHE A 67 0.85 -28.13 -11.54
C PHE A 67 1.51 -28.98 -12.62
N PHE A 68 0.70 -29.64 -13.43
CA PHE A 68 1.13 -30.43 -14.57
C PHE A 68 0.35 -30.00 -15.81
N VAL A 69 1.06 -29.79 -16.92
CA VAL A 69 0.45 -29.56 -18.25
C VAL A 69 0.93 -30.68 -19.15
N ASN A 70 0.00 -31.48 -19.69
CA ASN A 70 0.30 -32.66 -20.51
C ASN A 70 1.32 -33.61 -19.84
N GLY A 71 1.18 -33.84 -18.53
CA GLY A 71 2.08 -34.69 -17.74
C GLY A 71 3.43 -34.06 -17.38
N GLN A 72 3.75 -32.87 -17.90
CA GLN A 72 4.97 -32.15 -17.55
C GLN A 72 4.73 -31.21 -16.36
N LYS A 73 5.55 -31.35 -15.32
CA LYS A 73 5.49 -30.49 -14.14
C LYS A 73 5.88 -29.06 -14.52
N VAL A 74 5.03 -28.10 -14.18
CA VAL A 74 5.32 -26.67 -14.36
C VAL A 74 6.21 -26.20 -13.22
N LEU A 75 7.34 -25.59 -13.57
CA LEU A 75 8.29 -25.03 -12.62
C LEU A 75 8.21 -23.50 -12.63
N ALA A 76 8.57 -22.88 -11.51
CA ALA A 76 8.79 -21.44 -11.48
C ALA A 76 9.85 -21.06 -12.53
N PRO A 77 9.70 -19.92 -13.22
CA PRO A 77 10.73 -19.41 -14.12
C PRO A 77 12.09 -19.38 -13.43
N SER A 78 13.13 -19.89 -14.09
CA SER A 78 14.48 -19.82 -13.57
C SER A 78 14.89 -18.36 -13.41
N THR A 79 15.39 -18.00 -12.23
CA THR A 79 16.14 -16.76 -12.06
C THR A 79 17.39 -16.89 -12.92
N LEU A 80 17.49 -16.07 -13.97
CA LEU A 80 18.66 -16.05 -14.84
C LEU A 80 19.90 -15.69 -14.01
N GLU A 81 20.97 -16.45 -14.21
CA GLU A 81 22.30 -16.09 -13.74
C GLU A 81 22.58 -14.65 -14.21
N ASN A 82 22.90 -13.73 -13.30
CA ASN A 82 23.10 -12.27 -13.50
C ASN A 82 21.96 -11.31 -13.11
N ARG A 83 20.97 -11.73 -12.33
CA ARG A 83 20.00 -10.80 -11.73
C ARG A 83 20.29 -10.55 -10.25
N GLN A 84 20.27 -9.29 -9.83
CA GLN A 84 20.35 -8.92 -8.40
C GLN A 84 18.94 -9.06 -7.82
N ARG A 85 18.72 -10.03 -6.93
CA ARG A 85 17.42 -10.32 -6.32
C ARG A 85 17.49 -10.08 -4.82
N SER A 86 16.61 -9.22 -4.31
CA SER A 86 16.46 -8.95 -2.87
C SER A 86 15.04 -9.28 -2.43
N GLN A 87 14.93 -10.01 -1.32
CA GLN A 87 13.64 -10.36 -0.71
C GLN A 87 13.26 -9.34 0.35
N PHE A 88 11.96 -9.13 0.55
CA PHE A 88 11.44 -8.25 1.59
C PHE A 88 10.21 -8.83 2.28
N VAL A 89 9.93 -8.30 3.45
CA VAL A 89 8.73 -8.58 4.24
C VAL A 89 7.90 -7.32 4.31
N VAL A 90 6.61 -7.46 4.06
CA VAL A 90 5.64 -6.37 4.24
C VAL A 90 5.08 -6.50 5.65
N SER A 91 5.27 -5.48 6.46
CA SER A 91 4.82 -5.44 7.85
C SER A 91 3.81 -4.33 8.08
N LEU A 92 2.82 -4.56 8.94
CA LEU A 92 1.80 -3.56 9.29
C LEU A 92 1.67 -3.35 10.78
N GLY A 93 1.45 -2.08 11.15
CA GLY A 93 1.16 -1.65 12.51
C GLY A 93 2.41 -1.42 13.36
N ARG A 94 2.20 -1.00 14.61
CA ARG A 94 3.28 -0.59 15.53
C ARG A 94 4.22 -1.73 15.92
N LYS A 95 3.73 -2.98 15.94
CA LYS A 95 4.51 -4.18 16.24
C LYS A 95 5.07 -4.89 15.00
N ALA A 96 5.10 -4.20 13.84
CA ALA A 96 5.63 -4.70 12.57
C ALA A 96 5.20 -6.14 12.19
N LYS A 97 3.92 -6.49 12.42
CA LYS A 97 3.41 -7.84 12.14
C LYS A 97 3.56 -8.15 10.64
N PRO A 98 4.19 -9.26 10.25
CA PRO A 98 4.33 -9.61 8.84
C PRO A 98 2.95 -9.95 8.26
N VAL A 99 2.60 -9.26 7.17
CA VAL A 99 1.32 -9.41 6.46
C VAL A 99 1.51 -9.84 5.00
N GLY A 100 2.74 -9.77 4.50
CA GLY A 100 3.10 -10.14 3.15
C GLY A 100 4.59 -10.39 3.02
N ILE A 101 4.97 -11.02 1.91
CA ILE A 101 6.37 -11.18 1.52
C ILE A 101 6.51 -10.90 0.04
N GLY A 102 7.69 -10.48 -0.37
CA GLY A 102 7.95 -10.25 -1.78
C GLY A 102 9.42 -10.30 -2.12
N PHE A 103 9.71 -10.09 -3.39
CA PHE A 103 11.05 -9.85 -3.88
C PHE A 103 11.04 -8.79 -4.96
N LEU A 104 12.16 -8.10 -5.09
CA LEU A 104 12.49 -7.27 -6.21
C LEU A 104 13.73 -7.84 -6.90
N GLU A 105 13.77 -7.72 -8.21
CA GLU A 105 14.84 -8.23 -9.03
C GLU A 105 15.23 -7.19 -10.08
N LYS A 106 16.54 -6.92 -10.18
CA LYS A 106 17.13 -6.02 -11.16
C LYS A 106 17.82 -6.80 -12.26
N SER A 107 17.39 -6.53 -13.49
CA SER A 107 17.96 -7.04 -14.72
C SER A 107 19.02 -6.09 -15.26
N ARG A 108 20.01 -6.63 -15.98
CA ARG A 108 21.01 -5.84 -16.71
C ARG A 108 20.44 -5.24 -18.00
N THR A 109 19.50 -5.95 -18.63
CA THR A 109 18.81 -5.54 -19.86
C THR A 109 17.36 -5.18 -19.57
N ASP A 110 16.78 -4.41 -20.47
CA ASP A 110 15.37 -4.06 -20.39
C ASP A 110 14.51 -5.33 -20.49
N LEU A 111 13.51 -5.40 -19.62
CA LEU A 111 12.56 -6.50 -19.56
C LEU A 111 11.47 -6.31 -20.64
N SER A 112 10.72 -7.37 -20.93
CA SER A 112 9.49 -7.25 -21.73
C SER A 112 8.48 -6.35 -21.02
N GLU A 113 7.56 -5.71 -21.75
CA GLU A 113 6.53 -4.86 -21.13
C GLU A 113 5.75 -5.59 -20.03
N ASP A 114 5.42 -6.85 -20.30
CA ASP A 114 4.68 -7.68 -19.36
C ASP A 114 5.48 -7.96 -18.08
N ASP A 115 6.80 -8.02 -18.12
CA ASP A 115 7.65 -8.40 -16.98
C ASP A 115 8.08 -7.23 -16.10
N ARG A 116 7.90 -5.99 -16.57
CA ARG A 116 8.31 -4.79 -15.83
C ARG A 116 7.42 -4.54 -14.62
N GLY A 117 8.00 -3.95 -13.59
CA GLY A 117 7.28 -3.49 -12.40
C GLY A 117 7.05 -4.55 -11.33
N LEU A 118 6.47 -4.09 -10.21
CA LEU A 118 6.12 -4.93 -9.08
C LEU A 118 4.71 -5.51 -9.29
N ALA A 119 4.57 -6.82 -9.20
CA ALA A 119 3.26 -7.47 -9.20
C ALA A 119 2.73 -7.63 -7.78
N VAL A 120 1.44 -7.38 -7.58
CA VAL A 120 0.72 -7.75 -6.34
C VAL A 120 -0.09 -9.01 -6.56
N SER A 121 0.08 -9.95 -5.65
CA SER A 121 -0.59 -11.24 -5.63
C SER A 121 -1.33 -11.46 -4.31
N THR A 122 -2.43 -12.21 -4.40
CA THR A 122 -3.22 -12.66 -3.25
C THR A 122 -3.59 -14.12 -3.42
N TYR A 123 -3.29 -14.94 -2.40
CA TYR A 123 -3.40 -16.40 -2.45
C TYR A 123 -2.75 -17.00 -3.69
N GLY A 124 -1.63 -16.41 -4.12
CA GLY A 124 -0.85 -16.84 -5.27
C GLY A 124 -1.44 -16.52 -6.64
N LYS A 125 -2.54 -15.78 -6.74
CA LYS A 125 -2.99 -15.16 -7.99
C LYS A 125 -2.48 -13.72 -8.08
N VAL A 126 -1.73 -13.41 -9.13
CA VAL A 126 -1.35 -12.05 -9.49
C VAL A 126 -2.59 -11.27 -9.92
N ILE A 127 -2.83 -10.15 -9.26
CA ILE A 127 -3.98 -9.26 -9.47
C ILE A 127 -3.60 -8.13 -10.43
N LYS A 128 -2.51 -7.44 -10.13
CA LYS A 128 -1.99 -6.31 -10.91
C LYS A 128 -0.47 -6.32 -10.96
N ARG A 129 0.09 -5.69 -11.99
CA ARG A 129 1.52 -5.51 -12.17
C ARG A 129 1.79 -4.12 -12.73
N GLY A 130 2.89 -3.54 -12.24
CA GLY A 130 3.41 -2.28 -12.73
C GLY A 130 3.94 -1.44 -11.57
N TRP A 131 4.34 -0.21 -11.89
CA TRP A 131 4.83 0.76 -10.90
C TRP A 131 3.74 1.74 -10.48
N GLU A 132 2.78 2.01 -11.36
CA GLU A 132 1.64 2.90 -11.19
C GLU A 132 0.80 2.57 -9.95
N TRP A 133 0.48 1.28 -9.72
CA TRP A 133 -0.32 0.90 -8.55
C TRP A 133 0.46 1.10 -7.24
N THR A 134 1.80 0.96 -7.27
CA THR A 134 2.66 1.22 -6.11
C THR A 134 2.91 2.71 -5.90
N GLY A 135 2.89 3.55 -6.95
CA GLY A 135 3.23 4.98 -6.87
C GLY A 135 4.71 5.25 -6.63
N ILE A 136 5.54 4.26 -6.92
CA ILE A 136 6.99 4.38 -6.93
C ILE A 136 7.41 4.63 -8.37
N SER A 137 8.40 5.51 -8.56
CA SER A 137 9.01 5.75 -9.87
C SER A 137 10.51 5.48 -9.73
N PRO A 138 10.98 4.25 -9.99
CA PRO A 138 12.41 3.94 -9.97
C PRO A 138 13.14 4.65 -11.12
N ARG A 139 14.45 4.83 -10.99
CA ARG A 139 15.28 5.49 -12.01
C ARG A 139 15.26 4.74 -13.35
N ASN A 140 15.35 3.41 -13.33
CA ASN A 140 15.27 2.55 -14.51
C ASN A 140 14.11 1.55 -14.38
N PRO A 141 12.85 1.99 -14.55
CA PRO A 141 11.68 1.14 -14.32
C PRO A 141 11.59 -0.05 -15.27
N MET A 142 12.25 0.04 -16.44
CA MET A 142 12.24 -0.99 -17.48
C MET A 142 13.12 -2.21 -17.14
N ARG A 143 13.96 -2.10 -16.11
CA ARG A 143 14.92 -3.15 -15.71
C ARG A 143 14.55 -3.86 -14.42
N LEU A 144 13.45 -3.47 -13.80
CA LEU A 144 13.03 -3.99 -12.52
C LEU A 144 11.76 -4.83 -12.67
N THR A 145 11.75 -5.96 -11.96
CA THR A 145 10.58 -6.81 -11.80
C THR A 145 10.46 -7.25 -10.35
N GLY A 146 9.27 -7.64 -9.94
CA GLY A 146 9.08 -8.25 -8.63
C GLY A 146 7.70 -8.83 -8.48
N VAL A 147 7.51 -9.53 -7.37
CA VAL A 147 6.20 -10.00 -6.92
C VAL A 147 6.12 -9.81 -5.41
N VAL A 148 4.97 -9.34 -4.93
CA VAL A 148 4.61 -9.29 -3.53
C VAL A 148 3.30 -10.05 -3.31
N GLU A 149 3.28 -10.95 -2.33
CA GLU A 149 2.13 -11.74 -1.93
C GLU A 149 1.57 -11.18 -0.62
N VAL A 150 0.31 -10.76 -0.65
CA VAL A 150 -0.38 -10.17 0.50
C VAL A 150 -1.80 -10.75 0.58
N PRO A 151 -2.00 -11.89 1.27
CA PRO A 151 -3.28 -12.60 1.31
C PRO A 151 -4.46 -11.71 1.71
N LYS A 152 -4.25 -10.80 2.66
CA LYS A 152 -5.32 -9.95 3.21
C LYS A 152 -5.86 -8.94 2.20
N LEU A 153 -5.16 -8.64 1.10
CA LEU A 153 -5.68 -7.79 0.02
C LEU A 153 -6.82 -8.47 -0.77
N SER A 154 -7.03 -9.77 -0.61
CA SER A 154 -8.13 -10.49 -1.26
C SER A 154 -9.53 -9.96 -0.91
N GLU A 155 -9.68 -9.37 0.29
CA GLU A 155 -10.98 -8.91 0.80
C GLU A 155 -11.49 -7.65 0.10
N ILE A 156 -10.63 -7.00 -0.69
CA ILE A 156 -10.96 -5.75 -1.39
C ILE A 156 -10.81 -5.91 -2.90
N LEU A 157 -10.87 -7.14 -3.42
CA LEU A 157 -10.83 -7.41 -4.85
C LEU A 157 -12.20 -7.19 -5.51
N THR A 158 -12.18 -6.77 -6.76
CA THR A 158 -13.36 -6.81 -7.63
C THR A 158 -13.81 -8.26 -7.86
N THR A 159 -15.06 -8.44 -8.28
CA THR A 159 -15.62 -9.78 -8.62
C THR A 159 -14.83 -10.49 -9.71
N SER A 160 -14.26 -9.74 -10.66
CA SER A 160 -13.38 -10.28 -11.71
C SER A 160 -11.99 -10.72 -11.19
N LYS A 161 -11.62 -10.33 -9.95
CA LYS A 161 -10.32 -10.61 -9.32
C LYS A 161 -9.14 -10.12 -10.17
N ALA A 162 -9.34 -9.01 -10.88
CA ALA A 162 -8.34 -8.35 -11.72
C ALA A 162 -8.00 -6.93 -11.23
N ASP A 163 -8.77 -6.42 -10.26
CA ASP A 163 -8.56 -5.10 -9.67
C ASP A 163 -9.04 -5.08 -8.21
N PHE A 164 -8.84 -3.96 -7.53
CA PHE A 164 -9.33 -3.64 -6.21
C PHE A 164 -10.59 -2.76 -6.29
N LEU A 165 -11.47 -2.93 -5.32
CA LEU A 165 -12.66 -2.10 -5.12
C LEU A 165 -12.27 -0.65 -4.80
N ARG A 166 -13.10 0.29 -5.25
CA ARG A 166 -12.88 1.73 -5.13
C ARG A 166 -13.73 2.41 -4.06
N ASP A 167 -14.49 1.65 -3.27
CA ASP A 167 -15.22 2.21 -2.14
C ASP A 167 -14.26 2.68 -1.03
N VAL A 168 -14.74 3.58 -0.19
CA VAL A 168 -13.95 4.25 0.86
C VAL A 168 -13.19 3.29 1.77
N ASN A 169 -13.84 2.20 2.22
CA ASN A 169 -13.21 1.25 3.13
C ASN A 169 -12.14 0.41 2.43
N SER A 170 -12.43 -0.01 1.19
CA SER A 170 -11.48 -0.73 0.36
C SER A 170 -10.26 0.11 0.01
N LEU A 171 -10.45 1.38 -0.33
CA LEU A 171 -9.37 2.32 -0.63
C LEU A 171 -8.47 2.56 0.60
N GLN A 172 -9.05 2.79 1.78
CA GLN A 172 -8.28 2.96 3.02
C GLN A 172 -7.35 1.76 3.26
N LYS A 173 -7.88 0.56 3.07
CA LYS A 173 -7.10 -0.67 3.19
C LYS A 173 -6.04 -0.75 2.10
N TYR A 174 -6.40 -0.52 0.84
CA TYR A 174 -5.47 -0.49 -0.29
C TYR A 174 -4.27 0.42 -0.02
N TYR A 175 -4.51 1.68 0.36
CA TYR A 175 -3.45 2.65 0.64
C TYR A 175 -2.58 2.27 1.83
N ARG A 176 -3.18 1.70 2.88
CA ARG A 176 -2.42 1.22 4.04
C ARG A 176 -1.42 0.12 3.64
N TYR A 177 -1.85 -0.84 2.83
CA TYR A 177 -0.97 -1.90 2.36
C TYR A 177 0.04 -1.39 1.33
N ARG A 178 -0.39 -0.53 0.40
CA ARG A 178 0.50 0.12 -0.58
C ARG A 178 1.67 0.83 0.12
N LYS A 179 1.39 1.61 1.16
CA LYS A 179 2.41 2.31 1.97
C LYS A 179 3.40 1.34 2.61
N ALA A 180 2.90 0.27 3.24
CA ALA A 180 3.77 -0.75 3.83
C ALA A 180 4.65 -1.47 2.79
N ILE A 181 4.15 -1.65 1.57
CA ILE A 181 4.92 -2.21 0.46
C ILE A 181 5.97 -1.21 -0.02
N GLN A 182 5.63 0.08 -0.11
CA GLN A 182 6.60 1.13 -0.45
C GLN A 182 7.75 1.18 0.55
N GLU A 183 7.44 1.23 1.85
CA GLU A 183 8.44 1.23 2.94
C GLU A 183 9.33 -0.02 2.91
N ALA A 184 8.80 -1.18 2.51
CA ALA A 184 9.57 -2.42 2.40
C ALA A 184 10.46 -2.47 1.14
N VAL A 185 10.08 -1.77 0.08
CA VAL A 185 10.78 -1.78 -1.23
C VAL A 185 11.84 -0.66 -1.31
N GLU A 186 11.65 0.45 -0.61
CA GLU A 186 12.55 1.61 -0.63
C GLU A 186 14.02 1.27 -0.32
N PRO A 187 14.35 0.50 0.75
CA PRO A 187 15.73 0.12 1.02
C PRO A 187 16.35 -0.74 -0.09
N ILE A 188 15.55 -1.54 -0.79
CA ILE A 188 16.04 -2.36 -1.91
C ILE A 188 16.32 -1.49 -3.14
N LEU A 189 15.48 -0.47 -3.38
CA LEU A 189 15.74 0.47 -4.46
C LEU A 189 17.00 1.31 -4.19
N GLU A 190 17.26 1.66 -2.93
CA GLU A 190 18.52 2.27 -2.48
C GLU A 190 19.70 1.35 -2.75
N GLU A 191 19.62 0.09 -2.32
CA GLU A 191 20.64 -0.94 -2.57
C GLU A 191 20.92 -1.11 -4.07
N PHE A 192 19.88 -1.05 -4.90
CA PHE A 192 20.00 -1.21 -6.35
C PHE A 192 20.49 0.07 -7.05
N GLY A 193 20.58 1.21 -6.34
CA GLY A 193 20.87 2.52 -6.93
C GLY A 193 19.77 3.01 -7.87
N GLU A 194 18.53 2.56 -7.64
CA GLU A 194 17.33 2.83 -8.45
C GLU A 194 16.40 3.86 -7.81
N VAL A 195 16.82 4.51 -6.73
CA VAL A 195 16.14 5.70 -6.20
C VAL A 195 16.23 6.82 -7.22
N SER A 196 15.08 7.31 -7.66
CA SER A 196 15.02 8.50 -8.50
C SER A 196 15.48 9.72 -7.70
N THR A 197 16.31 10.56 -8.32
CA THR A 197 16.74 11.83 -7.72
C THR A 197 15.54 12.75 -7.50
N ALA A 198 15.31 13.03 -6.22
CA ALA A 198 14.53 14.11 -5.64
C ALA A 198 13.13 14.37 -6.24
N ARG A 199 12.13 13.77 -5.59
CA ARG A 199 10.94 14.52 -5.17
C ARG A 199 11.42 15.77 -4.44
N GLU A 200 11.35 16.95 -5.05
CA GLU A 200 11.62 18.19 -4.31
C GLU A 200 10.64 18.24 -3.13
N LYS A 201 11.19 18.26 -1.91
CA LYS A 201 10.38 18.60 -0.74
C LYS A 201 9.74 19.95 -1.02
N VAL A 202 8.43 20.03 -0.74
CA VAL A 202 7.60 21.25 -0.82
C VAL A 202 8.45 22.49 -0.56
N ASP A 203 8.64 23.29 -1.60
CA ASP A 203 9.33 24.56 -1.45
C ASP A 203 8.56 25.36 -0.40
N LYS A 204 9.27 25.98 0.57
CA LYS A 204 8.62 26.54 1.76
C LYS A 204 7.59 27.64 1.41
N ASP A 205 7.63 28.15 0.19
CA ASP A 205 6.79 29.21 -0.36
C ASP A 205 5.35 28.78 -0.69
N PHE A 206 5.06 27.48 -0.81
CA PHE A 206 3.71 27.00 -1.18
C PHE A 206 2.78 26.69 0.00
N ARG A 207 3.27 26.80 1.25
CA ARG A 207 2.45 26.56 2.45
C ARG A 207 1.18 27.42 2.55
N PRO A 208 1.14 28.69 2.11
CA PRO A 208 -0.09 29.48 2.10
C PRO A 208 -1.15 28.85 1.19
N LEU A 209 -0.76 28.44 -0.02
CA LEU A 209 -1.63 27.81 -1.00
C LEU A 209 -2.11 26.43 -0.54
N GLU A 210 -1.24 25.62 0.06
CA GLU A 210 -1.63 24.34 0.70
C GLU A 210 -2.73 24.56 1.75
N ARG A 211 -2.60 25.58 2.60
CA ARG A 211 -3.61 25.91 3.63
C ARG A 211 -4.91 26.44 3.04
N GLU A 212 -4.86 27.09 1.89
CA GLU A 212 -6.06 27.57 1.19
C GLU A 212 -6.83 26.38 0.61
N ILE A 213 -6.12 25.50 -0.08
CA ILE A 213 -6.67 24.28 -0.65
C ILE A 213 -7.22 23.36 0.45
N GLU A 214 -6.51 23.19 1.58
CA GLU A 214 -7.01 22.44 2.74
C GLU A 214 -8.33 23.03 3.26
N ARG A 215 -8.46 24.37 3.34
CA ARG A 215 -9.68 25.05 3.81
C ARG A 215 -10.86 24.93 2.84
N VAL A 216 -10.61 24.98 1.53
CA VAL A 216 -11.65 24.77 0.51
C VAL A 216 -12.17 23.35 0.59
N LEU A 217 -11.25 22.38 0.69
CA LEU A 217 -11.59 20.96 0.79
C LEU A 217 -12.35 20.66 2.09
N GLU A 218 -11.95 21.22 3.23
CA GLU A 218 -12.68 21.08 4.51
C GLU A 218 -14.16 21.50 4.40
N ARG A 219 -14.47 22.56 3.65
CA ARG A 219 -15.86 23.01 3.42
C ARG A 219 -16.64 22.05 2.51
N MET A 220 -15.95 21.45 1.56
CA MET A 220 -16.51 20.51 0.59
C MET A 220 -16.69 19.09 1.15
N LEU A 221 -16.06 18.74 2.28
CA LEU A 221 -16.13 17.39 2.87
C LEU A 221 -17.55 16.92 3.22
N ASN A 222 -18.49 17.84 3.44
CA ASN A 222 -19.90 17.49 3.68
C ASN A 222 -20.57 16.93 2.40
N ASP A 223 -20.20 17.47 1.23
CA ASP A 223 -20.75 17.08 -0.07
C ASP A 223 -19.94 15.94 -0.71
N PHE A 224 -18.66 15.81 -0.32
CA PHE A 224 -17.71 14.82 -0.84
C PHE A 224 -17.04 14.03 0.31
N PRO A 225 -17.82 13.26 1.10
CA PRO A 225 -17.30 12.51 2.25
C PRO A 225 -16.28 11.43 1.88
N GLU A 226 -16.28 10.96 0.63
CA GLU A 226 -15.32 9.99 0.07
C GLU A 226 -13.86 10.48 0.10
N LEU A 227 -13.66 11.79 0.17
CA LEU A 227 -12.33 12.39 0.26
C LEU A 227 -11.78 12.40 1.70
N ASN A 228 -12.62 12.20 2.73
CA ASN A 228 -12.22 12.16 4.16
C ASN A 228 -10.98 11.31 4.48
N PRO A 229 -10.75 10.13 3.87
CA PRO A 229 -9.56 9.32 4.14
C PRO A 229 -8.24 10.04 3.82
N LEU A 230 -8.26 10.97 2.86
CA LEU A 230 -7.11 11.79 2.47
C LEU A 230 -6.82 12.88 3.52
N PHE A 231 -7.85 13.29 4.27
CA PHE A 231 -7.81 14.31 5.32
C PHE A 231 -7.98 13.67 6.70
N ARG A 232 -6.97 12.93 7.16
CA ARG A 232 -7.00 12.40 8.53
C ARG A 232 -7.09 13.60 9.50
N ARG A 233 -8.30 13.86 10.02
CA ARG A 233 -8.63 14.96 10.94
C ARG A 233 -7.51 15.13 11.97
N LYS A 234 -7.02 16.37 12.12
CA LYS A 234 -6.33 16.84 13.33
C LYS A 234 -7.29 16.73 14.51
N HIS A 235 -7.61 15.53 14.97
CA HIS A 235 -8.26 15.39 16.26
C HIS A 235 -7.32 16.03 17.29
N LYS A 236 -7.88 16.98 18.02
CA LYS A 236 -7.30 17.66 19.18
C LYS A 236 -7.17 16.65 20.32
N THR A 237 -6.38 15.60 20.12
CA THR A 237 -5.92 14.75 21.20
C THR A 237 -4.82 15.52 21.92
N GLU A 238 -4.98 15.62 23.24
CA GLU A 238 -4.11 16.37 24.15
C GLU A 238 -2.63 16.01 23.96
N LYS A 239 -1.79 17.01 24.21
CA LYS A 239 -0.33 16.93 24.08
C LYS A 239 0.17 15.72 24.89
N ALA A 240 0.72 14.72 24.20
CA ALA A 240 1.42 13.64 24.89
C ALA A 240 2.76 14.21 25.39
N MET A 241 2.87 14.40 26.70
CA MET A 241 4.14 14.75 27.34
C MET A 241 5.04 13.50 27.34
N GLY A 242 6.27 13.66 26.88
CA GLY A 242 7.33 12.66 27.05
C GLY A 242 8.39 13.22 27.99
N ILE A 243 8.93 12.37 28.86
CA ILE A 243 10.06 12.70 29.73
C ILE A 243 11.30 12.05 29.12
N VAL A 244 12.36 12.84 28.93
CA VAL A 244 13.70 12.33 28.56
C VAL A 244 14.57 12.36 29.82
N PRO A 245 15.34 11.31 30.12
CA PRO A 245 16.31 11.33 31.21
C PRO A 245 17.33 12.45 30.99
N ASP A 246 17.48 13.35 31.97
CA ASP A 246 18.44 14.45 31.93
C ASP A 246 19.10 14.50 33.32
N PRO A 247 20.39 14.11 33.44
CA PRO A 247 21.06 13.99 34.74
C PRO A 247 21.21 15.32 35.48
N ASP A 248 20.98 16.46 34.82
CA ASP A 248 21.01 17.80 35.42
C ASP A 248 19.61 18.38 35.73
N ALA A 249 18.54 17.58 35.63
CA ALA A 249 17.16 18.01 35.84
C ALA A 249 16.60 17.66 37.24
N GLN A 250 15.42 18.20 37.60
CA GLN A 250 14.72 17.86 38.85
C GLN A 250 14.07 16.46 38.74
N GLU A 251 13.93 15.79 39.88
CA GLU A 251 13.36 14.44 39.98
C GLU A 251 11.85 14.42 39.67
N ILE A 252 11.39 13.59 38.70
CA ILE A 252 10.00 13.61 38.19
C ILE A 252 9.27 12.25 38.29
N GLY A 253 9.89 11.15 38.72
CA GLY A 253 9.17 9.88 38.98
C GLY A 253 10.06 8.69 39.37
N SER A 254 9.48 7.49 39.48
CA SER A 254 10.16 6.20 39.73
C SER A 254 9.78 5.14 38.68
N PHE A 255 10.71 4.25 38.33
CA PHE A 255 10.42 3.10 37.47
C PHE A 255 9.41 2.15 38.11
N ALA A 256 8.41 1.71 37.34
CA ALA A 256 7.46 0.69 37.77
C ALA A 256 7.50 -0.49 36.78
N GLU A 257 7.90 -1.66 37.25
CA GLU A 257 7.61 -2.93 36.57
C GLU A 257 6.15 -3.31 36.85
N GLY A 258 5.32 -3.38 35.81
CA GLY A 258 3.92 -3.78 35.98
C GLY A 258 3.18 -3.93 34.65
N ASP A 259 2.44 -5.04 34.56
CA ASP A 259 1.65 -5.54 33.44
C ASP A 259 0.87 -4.52 32.60
N ASP A 260 0.73 -4.86 31.32
CA ASP A 260 0.00 -4.18 30.25
C ASP A 260 -1.48 -3.90 30.63
N MET A 261 -1.76 -2.78 31.32
CA MET A 261 -3.14 -2.32 31.55
C MET A 261 -3.67 -1.54 30.33
N VAL A 262 -4.39 -2.27 29.47
CA VAL A 262 -5.37 -1.69 28.55
C VAL A 262 -6.44 -0.95 29.38
N SER A 263 -6.42 0.38 29.36
CA SER A 263 -7.56 1.18 29.82
C SER A 263 -8.71 1.11 28.81
N GLY A 264 -9.48 0.02 28.88
CA GLY A 264 -10.87 0.00 28.44
C GLY A 264 -11.76 0.72 29.48
N PRO A 265 -12.92 1.27 29.09
CA PRO A 265 -13.81 1.96 30.01
C PRO A 265 -14.29 1.00 31.11
N PHE A 266 -14.12 1.44 32.35
CA PHE A 266 -14.49 0.76 33.59
C PHE A 266 -15.94 0.26 33.57
N ASN A 267 -16.13 -1.02 33.94
CA ASN A 267 -17.44 -1.58 34.28
C ASN A 267 -17.29 -2.27 35.66
N PRO A 268 -17.88 -1.76 36.75
CA PRO A 268 -17.61 -2.26 38.09
C PRO A 268 -18.68 -3.28 38.49
N THR A 269 -18.49 -4.56 38.14
CA THR A 269 -18.98 -5.76 38.87
C THR A 269 -18.89 -7.01 37.99
N GLY A 270 -18.15 -8.04 38.41
CA GLY A 270 -18.30 -9.41 37.88
C GLY A 270 -16.98 -10.20 37.75
N LEU A 271 -16.90 -11.31 38.47
CA LEU A 271 -15.79 -12.28 38.60
C LEU A 271 -15.53 -13.14 37.33
N GLY A 272 -14.31 -13.67 37.22
CA GLY A 272 -13.92 -14.80 36.35
C GLY A 272 -12.50 -14.64 35.79
N GLU A 273 -11.45 -15.17 36.45
CA GLU A 273 -10.83 -16.50 36.24
C GLU A 273 -10.05 -16.69 34.93
N GLY A 274 -8.71 -16.78 35.06
CA GLY A 274 -7.84 -17.75 34.40
C GLY A 274 -7.40 -17.51 32.94
N MET A 275 -6.09 -17.25 32.73
CA MET A 275 -5.12 -18.28 32.29
C MET A 275 -3.95 -17.70 31.45
N ASP A 276 -2.75 -18.02 31.92
CA ASP A 276 -1.42 -18.14 31.31
C ASP A 276 -0.76 -17.01 30.49
N THR A 277 0.19 -16.37 31.17
CA THR A 277 1.31 -15.58 30.69
C THR A 277 2.34 -16.44 29.94
N VAL A 278 2.82 -15.97 28.79
CA VAL A 278 4.02 -16.50 28.12
C VAL A 278 5.08 -15.40 28.12
N ASP A 279 6.18 -15.67 28.82
CA ASP A 279 7.35 -14.80 28.94
C ASP A 279 7.96 -14.47 27.57
N GLY A 280 8.23 -13.18 27.37
CA GLY A 280 8.86 -12.63 26.19
C GLY A 280 9.76 -11.46 26.57
N ASP A 281 11.04 -11.77 26.70
CA ASP A 281 12.17 -10.92 27.10
C ASP A 281 12.36 -9.70 26.17
N SER A 282 12.16 -8.49 26.69
CA SER A 282 12.75 -7.25 26.15
C SER A 282 12.64 -6.11 27.17
N THR A 283 13.76 -5.79 27.79
CA THR A 283 13.98 -4.70 28.74
C THR A 283 14.04 -3.35 28.02
N GLU A 284 12.97 -2.56 28.06
CA GLU A 284 13.03 -1.11 27.87
C GLU A 284 12.14 -0.45 28.92
N GLU A 285 12.77 0.28 29.85
CA GLU A 285 12.16 0.78 31.08
C GLU A 285 11.22 1.98 30.82
N PHE A 286 10.06 2.00 31.50
CA PHE A 286 9.07 3.09 31.48
C PHE A 286 8.91 3.64 32.91
N ILE A 287 8.90 4.97 33.07
CA ILE A 287 8.67 5.65 34.37
C ILE A 287 7.19 6.01 34.49
N ASP A 288 6.53 5.52 35.54
CA ASP A 288 5.15 5.86 35.89
C ASP A 288 5.13 7.16 36.72
N PRO A 289 4.35 8.18 36.33
CA PRO A 289 4.30 9.46 37.05
C PRO A 289 3.62 9.41 38.43
N ASN A 290 3.16 8.25 38.91
CA ASN A 290 2.32 8.16 40.12
C ASN A 290 2.97 7.62 41.40
N LEU A 291 4.29 7.36 41.42
CA LEU A 291 5.00 6.92 42.63
C LEU A 291 6.25 7.79 42.87
N GLU A 292 6.66 7.86 44.13
CA GLU A 292 7.58 8.86 44.70
C GLU A 292 8.72 9.30 43.75
N LYS A 293 8.97 10.62 43.68
CA LYS A 293 9.91 11.23 42.73
C LYS A 293 11.35 10.93 43.17
N VAL A 294 12.09 10.13 42.40
CA VAL A 294 13.49 9.81 42.71
C VAL A 294 14.44 10.04 41.51
N GLU A 295 13.95 10.15 40.27
CA GLU A 295 14.81 10.21 39.06
C GLU A 295 14.73 11.53 38.27
N PRO A 296 15.86 12.16 37.88
CA PRO A 296 15.91 13.46 37.19
C PRO A 296 15.58 13.35 35.68
N GLY A 297 14.67 14.20 35.19
CA GLY A 297 14.30 14.23 33.76
C GLY A 297 13.77 15.58 33.29
N ARG A 298 13.82 15.86 31.98
CA ARG A 298 13.17 17.05 31.40
C ARG A 298 11.90 16.67 30.66
N GLN A 299 10.81 17.37 30.98
CA GLN A 299 9.61 17.36 30.13
C GLN A 299 9.94 18.02 28.80
N GLN A 300 9.91 17.25 27.71
CA GLN A 300 9.98 17.80 26.36
C GLN A 300 8.60 17.67 25.72
N GLU A 301 8.09 18.78 25.15
CA GLU A 301 6.87 18.73 24.35
C GLU A 301 7.10 17.82 23.14
N GLY A 302 6.60 16.59 23.22
CA GLY A 302 6.61 15.66 22.11
C GLY A 302 5.87 16.26 20.91
N LYS A 303 6.58 16.45 19.79
CA LYS A 303 5.94 16.88 18.54
C LYS A 303 4.96 15.79 18.06
N ARG A 304 3.68 16.13 18.02
CA ARG A 304 2.68 15.45 17.17
C ARG A 304 2.08 16.42 16.17
N ARG A 305 2.08 16.02 14.89
CA ARG A 305 0.88 15.81 14.06
C ARG A 305 1.25 15.33 12.66
N ARG A 306 0.53 14.31 12.17
CA ARG A 306 0.56 13.88 10.77
C ARG A 306 0.04 15.05 9.90
N PRO A 307 0.68 15.38 8.77
CA PRO A 307 0.21 16.47 7.91
C PRO A 307 -1.14 16.10 7.26
N GLY A 308 -1.98 17.10 7.00
CA GLY A 308 -3.14 16.99 6.11
C GLY A 308 -2.68 16.79 4.65
N LEU A 309 -3.59 16.92 3.68
CA LEU A 309 -3.25 16.83 2.26
C LEU A 309 -2.05 17.75 1.96
N MET A 310 -0.99 17.21 1.37
CA MET A 310 0.23 17.95 1.01
C MET A 310 0.29 18.17 -0.50
N ILE A 311 1.01 19.21 -0.95
CA ILE A 311 1.24 19.45 -2.37
C ILE A 311 2.74 19.26 -2.64
N GLY A 312 3.07 18.23 -3.42
CA GLY A 312 4.43 17.92 -3.86
C GLY A 312 4.63 18.35 -5.30
N PHE A 313 5.89 18.46 -5.71
CA PHE A 313 6.25 18.75 -7.10
C PHE A 313 7.21 17.69 -7.62
N GLU A 314 6.99 17.25 -8.85
CA GLU A 314 7.86 16.32 -9.55
C GLU A 314 8.01 16.78 -11.00
N GLU A 315 9.21 16.72 -11.57
CA GLU A 315 9.45 17.08 -12.96
C GLU A 315 9.55 15.80 -13.80
N ASP A 316 8.48 15.49 -14.54
CA ASP A 316 8.45 14.34 -15.46
C ASP A 316 7.86 14.76 -16.81
N GLU A 317 8.75 15.06 -17.76
CA GLU A 317 8.37 15.47 -19.13
C GLU A 317 7.67 14.37 -19.92
N LYS A 318 7.79 13.10 -19.51
CA LYS A 318 7.18 11.97 -20.22
C LYS A 318 5.73 11.74 -19.79
N ARG A 319 5.33 12.26 -18.63
CA ARG A 319 3.95 12.17 -18.14
C ARG A 319 3.09 13.28 -18.75
N MET A 320 1.99 12.87 -19.35
CA MET A 320 0.95 13.79 -19.87
C MET A 320 -0.06 14.22 -18.79
N GLU A 321 0.04 13.67 -17.58
CA GLU A 321 -0.84 14.00 -16.46
C GLU A 321 -0.41 15.31 -15.80
N LEU A 322 -1.39 16.13 -15.38
CA LEU A 322 -1.15 17.36 -14.61
C LEU A 322 -0.58 17.08 -13.21
N GLY A 323 -0.95 15.93 -12.65
CA GLY A 323 -0.52 15.48 -11.35
C GLY A 323 -1.13 14.13 -10.97
N TRP A 324 -0.75 13.62 -9.81
CA TRP A 324 -1.27 12.36 -9.27
C TRP A 324 -1.25 12.37 -7.75
N LEU A 325 -2.10 11.54 -7.14
CA LEU A 325 -2.11 11.37 -5.69
C LEU A 325 -1.23 10.19 -5.27
N SER A 326 -0.29 10.44 -4.37
CA SER A 326 0.50 9.40 -3.69
C SER A 326 0.48 9.63 -2.18
N GLU A 327 0.03 8.63 -1.42
CA GLU A 327 -0.29 8.76 0.01
C GLU A 327 -1.32 9.85 0.32
N ASN A 328 -0.92 10.96 0.94
CA ASN A 328 -1.72 12.16 1.15
C ASN A 328 -1.26 13.36 0.30
N THR A 329 -0.28 13.15 -0.57
CA THR A 329 0.38 14.22 -1.30
C THR A 329 -0.11 14.22 -2.73
N VAL A 330 -0.70 15.34 -3.15
CA VAL A 330 -0.95 15.59 -4.57
C VAL A 330 0.34 16.09 -5.19
N TRP A 331 0.91 15.31 -6.09
CA TRP A 331 2.11 15.65 -6.84
C TRP A 331 1.72 16.40 -8.10
N ILE A 332 2.29 17.58 -8.31
CA ILE A 332 2.11 18.42 -9.50
C ILE A 332 3.28 18.20 -10.45
N ASN A 333 2.98 17.93 -11.72
CA ASN A 333 4.00 17.69 -12.73
C ASN A 333 4.58 19.01 -13.27
N LYS A 334 5.77 19.40 -12.78
CA LYS A 334 6.53 20.56 -13.29
C LYS A 334 6.97 20.38 -14.76
N GLY A 335 7.12 19.13 -15.19
CA GLY A 335 7.51 18.78 -16.56
C GLY A 335 6.39 18.98 -17.58
N HIS A 336 5.13 19.14 -17.13
CA HIS A 336 3.98 19.27 -18.02
C HIS A 336 4.02 20.58 -18.82
N PRO A 337 3.75 20.58 -20.14
CA PRO A 337 3.82 21.80 -20.97
C PRO A 337 2.95 22.96 -20.47
N ALA A 338 1.79 22.66 -19.88
CA ALA A 338 0.93 23.69 -19.29
C ALA A 338 1.53 24.30 -18.00
N PHE A 339 2.22 23.52 -17.18
CA PHE A 339 2.92 24.02 -15.99
C PHE A 339 4.07 24.95 -16.41
N LYS A 340 4.86 24.52 -17.40
CA LYS A 340 5.97 25.33 -17.95
C LYS A 340 5.50 26.67 -18.52
N ARG A 341 4.26 26.76 -19.03
CA ARG A 341 3.68 28.01 -19.54
C ARG A 341 3.21 28.97 -18.44
N CYS A 342 2.80 28.47 -17.28
CA CYS A 342 2.36 29.31 -16.17
C CYS A 342 3.46 29.57 -15.12
N MET A 343 4.60 28.88 -15.22
CA MET A 343 5.77 29.08 -14.36
C MET A 343 6.20 30.56 -14.38
N ASN A 344 6.35 31.17 -13.20
CA ASN A 344 6.68 32.60 -13.03
C ASN A 344 5.61 33.59 -13.52
N THR A 345 4.35 33.18 -13.57
CA THR A 345 3.20 34.06 -13.83
C THR A 345 2.22 34.01 -12.68
N ASP A 346 1.33 35.00 -12.57
CA ASP A 346 0.24 35.00 -11.59
C ASP A 346 -0.72 33.81 -11.74
N ALA A 347 -0.65 33.08 -12.86
CA ALA A 347 -1.45 31.88 -13.12
C ALA A 347 -0.88 30.60 -12.48
N GLU A 348 0.30 30.64 -11.86
CA GLU A 348 0.93 29.47 -11.22
C GLU A 348 0.05 28.90 -10.10
N GLY A 349 -0.49 29.76 -9.22
CA GLY A 349 -1.40 29.35 -8.16
C GLY A 349 -2.69 28.73 -8.69
N TYR A 350 -3.26 29.31 -9.76
CA TYR A 350 -4.45 28.78 -10.43
C TYR A 350 -4.18 27.40 -11.03
N HIS A 351 -3.02 27.21 -11.67
CA HIS A 351 -2.65 25.93 -12.26
C HIS A 351 -2.50 24.83 -11.20
N ILE A 352 -1.90 25.15 -10.05
CA ILE A 352 -1.78 24.22 -8.92
C ILE A 352 -3.16 23.86 -8.38
N ALA A 353 -4.03 24.85 -8.14
CA ALA A 353 -5.38 24.62 -7.64
C ALA A 353 -6.21 23.75 -8.60
N LEU A 354 -6.16 24.04 -9.91
CA LEU A 354 -6.82 23.24 -10.95
C LEU A 354 -6.28 21.81 -10.98
N SER A 355 -4.96 21.64 -10.90
CA SER A 355 -4.32 20.32 -10.93
C SER A 355 -4.70 19.49 -9.70
N VAL A 356 -4.78 20.11 -8.52
CA VAL A 356 -5.29 19.45 -7.32
C VAL A 356 -6.75 19.03 -7.49
N ALA A 357 -7.62 19.93 -7.94
CA ALA A 357 -9.02 19.61 -8.19
C ALA A 357 -9.15 18.44 -9.17
N TRP A 358 -8.39 18.49 -10.27
CA TRP A 358 -8.36 17.47 -11.30
C TRP A 358 -7.96 16.11 -10.75
N VAL A 359 -6.86 16.03 -9.99
CA VAL A 359 -6.40 14.78 -9.37
C VAL A 359 -7.45 14.22 -8.42
N LEU A 360 -8.11 15.08 -7.65
CA LEU A 360 -9.13 14.67 -6.69
C LEU A 360 -10.40 14.12 -7.35
N THR A 361 -10.71 14.53 -8.60
CA THR A 361 -11.86 13.97 -9.32
C THR A 361 -11.80 12.45 -9.53
N ALA A 362 -10.60 11.89 -9.62
CA ALA A 362 -10.39 10.44 -9.77
C ALA A 362 -10.83 9.62 -8.54
N PHE A 363 -11.11 10.29 -7.42
CA PHE A 363 -11.52 9.69 -6.14
C PHE A 363 -12.99 9.93 -5.79
N LEU A 364 -13.75 10.53 -6.71
CA LEU A 364 -15.20 10.72 -6.53
C LEU A 364 -15.94 9.40 -6.73
N GLU A 365 -17.06 9.24 -6.02
CA GLU A 365 -17.95 8.08 -6.18
C GLU A 365 -18.58 8.02 -7.59
N GLU A 366 -18.88 6.80 -8.04
CA GLU A 366 -19.58 6.59 -9.32
C GLU A 366 -20.95 7.29 -9.29
N GLY A 367 -21.15 8.27 -10.18
CA GLY A 367 -22.38 9.06 -10.29
C GLY A 367 -22.22 10.55 -9.95
N LYS A 368 -21.11 10.96 -9.31
CA LYS A 368 -20.80 12.39 -9.12
C LYS A 368 -20.10 12.96 -10.34
N SER A 369 -20.48 14.16 -10.76
CA SER A 369 -19.90 14.84 -11.92
C SER A 369 -18.50 15.39 -11.59
N PRO A 370 -17.44 14.93 -12.27
CA PRO A 370 -16.09 15.51 -12.12
C PRO A 370 -16.05 17.00 -12.42
N LEU A 371 -16.83 17.44 -13.42
CA LEU A 371 -16.92 18.85 -13.82
C LEU A 371 -17.60 19.71 -12.76
N GLU A 372 -18.63 19.17 -12.11
CA GLU A 372 -19.30 19.87 -11.01
C GLU A 372 -18.38 20.03 -9.80
N PHE A 373 -17.61 18.98 -9.47
CA PHE A 373 -16.61 19.05 -8.41
C PHE A 373 -15.55 20.13 -8.69
N ILE A 374 -14.96 20.13 -9.90
CA ILE A 374 -13.96 21.14 -10.28
C ILE A 374 -14.55 22.55 -10.21
N SER A 375 -15.77 22.74 -10.73
CA SER A 375 -16.47 24.02 -10.70
C SER A 375 -16.65 24.52 -9.26
N ARG A 376 -17.22 23.69 -8.38
CA ARG A 376 -17.41 24.03 -6.96
C ARG A 376 -16.09 24.29 -6.24
N PHE A 377 -15.07 23.48 -6.50
CA PHE A 377 -13.74 23.65 -5.91
C PHE A 377 -13.14 25.00 -6.29
N LEU A 378 -13.13 25.33 -7.58
CA LEU A 378 -12.57 26.59 -8.07
C LEU A 378 -13.38 27.81 -7.63
N SER A 379 -14.71 27.70 -7.57
CA SER A 379 -15.56 28.75 -6.99
C SER A 379 -15.22 28.98 -5.51
N GLY A 380 -15.13 27.91 -4.71
CA GLY A 380 -14.79 28.02 -3.29
C GLY A 380 -13.38 28.53 -3.03
N TRP A 381 -12.45 28.26 -3.95
CA TRP A 381 -11.10 28.83 -3.92
C TRP A 381 -11.09 30.32 -4.29
N GLY A 382 -11.85 30.72 -5.32
CA GLY A 382 -11.94 32.10 -5.81
C GLY A 382 -12.73 33.08 -4.92
N GLU A 383 -13.63 32.60 -4.05
CA GLU A 383 -14.39 33.41 -3.09
C GLU A 383 -13.53 34.14 -2.02
N ARG A 384 -12.21 33.91 -2.03
CA ARG A 384 -11.27 34.53 -1.09
C ARG A 384 -10.20 35.43 -1.74
N THR A 385 -10.37 35.77 -3.01
CA THR A 385 -9.64 36.91 -3.62
C THR A 385 -10.24 38.24 -3.21
#